data_AF-A0A660RCT4-F1
#
_entry.id   AF-A0A660RCT4-F1
#
_cell.length_a   1.000
_cell.length_b   1.000
_cell.length_c   1.000
_cell.angle_alpha   90.00
_cell.angle_beta   90.00
_cell.angle_gamma   90.00
#
_symmetry.space_group_name_H-M   'P 1'
#
loop_
_entity.id
_entity.type
_entity.pdbx_description
1 polymer ?
#
loop_
_entity_poly.entity_id
_entity_poly.type
_entity_poly.pdbx_seq_one_letter_code
_entity_poly.pdbx_strand_id
1 'polypeptide(L)' 'LKEVRGIEARVGGIGGGTCAAFFRRRGFHTAVWSTIDETAHQPNEYKRIDHMVEDAKIFAKIAI' A
#
# COMPACT_ATOMS: atom_id res chain seq x y z
N LEU A 1 8.42 5.94 2.46
CA LEU A 1 7.77 5.80 3.79
C LEU A 1 8.57 6.52 4.88
N LYS A 2 9.83 6.15 5.11
CA LYS A 2 10.71 6.84 6.07
C LYS A 2 10.82 8.36 5.83
N GLU A 3 11.04 8.78 4.59
CA GLU A 3 11.18 10.20 4.25
C GLU A 3 9.88 11.00 4.45
N VAL A 4 8.75 10.48 3.99
CA VAL A 4 7.47 11.21 3.99
C VAL A 4 6.73 11.10 5.34
N ARG A 5 6.91 9.98 6.05
CA ARG A 5 6.10 9.63 7.23
C ARG A 5 6.93 9.23 8.47
N GLY A 6 8.26 9.18 8.39
CA GLY A 6 9.12 8.76 9.51
C GLY A 6 9.00 7.29 9.91
N ILE A 7 8.33 6.46 9.11
CA ILE A 7 8.07 5.04 9.42
C ILE A 7 9.05 4.14 8.66
N GLU A 8 9.70 3.23 9.38
CA GLU A 8 10.51 2.15 8.79
C GLU A 8 9.60 1.12 8.11
N ALA A 9 9.82 0.91 6.81
CA ALA A 9 8.99 0.01 6.02
C ALA A 9 9.32 -1.45 6.32
N ARG A 10 8.29 -2.29 6.43
CA ARG A 10 8.44 -3.75 6.45
C ARG A 10 8.09 -4.29 5.06
N VAL A 11 9.01 -5.07 4.49
CA VAL A 11 8.83 -5.69 3.18
C VAL A 11 8.45 -7.16 3.37
N GLY A 12 7.41 -7.61 2.69
CA GLY A 12 6.93 -8.99 2.80
C GLY A 12 5.64 -9.21 2.02
N GLY A 13 5.14 -10.45 2.07
CA GLY A 13 3.81 -10.79 1.58
C GLY A 13 2.72 -10.44 2.59
N ILE A 14 1.53 -10.12 2.10
CA ILE A 14 0.35 -9.81 2.93
C ILE A 14 -0.53 -11.05 3.21
N GLY A 15 -0.07 -12.25 2.85
CA GLY A 15 -0.84 -13.51 3.04
C GLY A 15 -1.92 -13.79 1.97
N GLY A 16 -2.13 -12.89 1.01
CA GLY A 16 -3.13 -13.03 -0.06
C GLY A 16 -2.62 -12.66 -1.46
N GLY A 17 -3.48 -12.85 -2.47
CA GLY A 17 -3.21 -12.46 -3.85
C GLY A 17 -3.32 -10.95 -4.07
N THR A 18 -2.45 -10.40 -4.91
CA THR A 18 -2.50 -8.98 -5.30
C THR A 18 -2.35 -8.84 -6.81
N CYS A 19 -2.94 -7.78 -7.39
CA CYS A 19 -2.76 -7.47 -8.81
C CYS A 19 -1.29 -7.25 -9.19
N ALA A 20 -0.44 -6.88 -8.23
CA ALA A 20 1.01 -6.77 -8.41
C ALA A 20 1.67 -8.08 -8.88
N ALA A 21 1.05 -9.24 -8.65
CA ALA A 21 1.56 -10.52 -9.12
C ALA A 21 1.65 -10.60 -10.67
N PHE A 22 0.70 -9.99 -11.39
CA PHE A 22 0.73 -9.98 -12.86
C PHE A 22 1.91 -9.17 -13.39
N PHE A 23 2.16 -8.00 -12.80
CA PHE A 23 3.28 -7.14 -13.18
C PHE A 23 4.63 -7.78 -12.88
N ARG A 24 4.78 -8.39 -11.69
CA ARG A 24 5.99 -9.14 -11.34
C ARG A 24 6.25 -10.31 -12.29
N ARG A 25 5.21 -11.08 -12.66
CA ARG A 25 5.34 -12.16 -13.66
C ARG A 25 5.81 -11.66 -15.02
N ARG A 26 5.54 -10.41 -15.36
CA ARG A 26 5.99 -9.79 -16.61
C ARG A 26 7.42 -9.21 -16.54
N GLY A 27 8.05 -9.27 -15.36
CA GLY A 27 9.42 -8.80 -15.11
C GLY A 27 9.50 -7.39 -14.53
N PHE A 28 8.38 -6.76 -14.16
CA PHE A 28 8.39 -5.41 -13.58
C PHE A 28 8.72 -5.43 -12.08
N HIS A 29 9.53 -4.48 -11.64
CA HIS A 29 9.72 -4.20 -10.22
C HIS A 29 8.45 -3.56 -9.65
N THR A 30 7.67 -4.34 -8.88
CA THR A 30 6.36 -3.90 -8.42
C THR A 30 6.15 -4.16 -6.94
N ALA A 31 5.96 -3.08 -6.19
CA ALA A 31 5.45 -3.08 -4.82
C ALA A 31 3.94 -2.77 -4.83
N VAL A 32 3.24 -3.23 -3.78
CA VAL A 32 1.86 -2.84 -3.48
C VAL A 32 1.83 -2.34 -2.04
N TRP A 33 1.06 -1.29 -1.80
CA TRP A 33 1.04 -0.56 -0.54
C TRP A 33 -0.35 -0.02 -0.25
N SER A 34 -0.77 -0.10 1.02
CA SER A 34 -1.91 0.61 1.58
C SER A 34 -1.78 0.63 3.11
N THR A 35 -2.08 1.77 3.74
CA THR A 35 -2.23 1.84 5.20
C THR A 35 -3.68 1.51 5.58
N ILE A 36 -3.96 0.36 6.18
CA ILE A 36 -5.34 -0.13 6.39
C ILE A 36 -5.51 -0.84 7.73
N ASP A 37 -6.73 -0.81 8.28
CA ASP A 37 -7.13 -1.44 9.54
C ASP A 37 -7.72 -2.86 9.34
N GLU A 38 -7.41 -3.50 8.20
CA GLU A 38 -7.78 -4.90 7.86
C GLU A 38 -9.28 -5.25 7.91
N THR A 39 -10.17 -4.26 7.70
CA THR A 39 -11.63 -4.48 7.67
C THR A 39 -12.22 -4.74 6.28
N ALA A 40 -11.38 -4.94 5.25
CA ALA A 40 -11.83 -5.23 3.90
C ALA A 40 -12.69 -6.51 3.85
N HIS A 41 -13.79 -6.48 3.10
CA HIS A 41 -14.77 -7.56 2.96
C HIS A 41 -15.55 -7.90 4.24
N GLN A 42 -15.50 -7.04 5.26
CA GLN A 42 -16.32 -7.16 6.47
C GLN A 42 -17.54 -6.22 6.40
N PRO A 43 -18.66 -6.53 7.09
CA PRO A 43 -19.87 -5.69 7.06
C PRO A 43 -19.65 -4.23 7.51
N ASN A 44 -18.64 -4.00 8.36
CA ASN A 44 -18.23 -2.70 8.86
C ASN A 44 -16.95 -2.19 8.18
N GLU A 45 -16.72 -2.54 6.91
CA GLU A 45 -15.60 -2.02 6.12
C GLU A 45 -15.60 -0.49 6.09
N TYR A 46 -14.43 0.11 6.31
CA TYR A 46 -14.24 1.56 6.26
C TYR A 46 -12.81 1.91 5.84
N LYS A 47 -12.59 3.19 5.53
CA LYS A 47 -11.26 3.75 5.33
C LYS A 47 -11.13 5.05 6.10
N ARG A 48 -10.00 5.23 6.77
CA ARG A 48 -9.67 6.49 7.45
C ARG A 48 -9.15 7.52 6.45
N ILE A 49 -9.69 8.74 6.50
CA ILE A 49 -9.33 9.82 5.57
C ILE A 49 -7.85 10.21 5.73
N ASP A 50 -7.35 10.26 6.96
CA ASP A 50 -5.93 10.56 7.23
C ASP A 50 -5.00 9.51 6.59
N HIS A 51 -5.37 8.22 6.64
CA HIS A 51 -4.61 7.18 5.93
C HIS A 51 -4.61 7.41 4.41
N MET A 52 -5.74 7.83 3.83
CA MET A 52 -5.82 8.13 2.39
C MET A 52 -4.92 9.30 2.00
N VAL A 53 -4.95 10.39 2.78
CA VAL A 53 -4.11 11.58 2.54
C VAL A 53 -2.63 11.23 2.65
N GLU A 54 -2.24 10.47 3.67
CA GLU A 54 -0.84 10.06 3.86
C GLU A 54 -0.36 9.09 2.78
N ASP A 55 -1.19 8.15 2.34
CA ASP A 55 -0.86 7.25 1.22
C ASP A 55 -0.75 8.04 -0.11
N ALA A 56 -1.60 9.05 -0.33
CA ALA A 56 -1.52 9.91 -1.51
C ALA A 56 -0.19 10.69 -1.59
N LYS A 57 0.31 11.18 -0.44
CA LYS A 57 1.64 11.82 -0.38
C LYS A 57 2.77 10.85 -0.78
N ILE A 58 2.66 9.58 -0.40
CA ILE A 58 3.62 8.54 -0.83
C ILE A 58 3.58 8.37 -2.35
N PHE A 59 2.39 8.26 -2.94
CA PHE A 59 2.25 8.15 -4.40
C PHE A 59 2.80 9.37 -5.14
N ALA A 60 2.51 10.58 -4.65
CA ALA A 60 3.05 11.82 -5.22
C ALA A 60 4.59 11.85 -5.17
N LYS A 61 5.19 11.38 -4.06
CA LYS A 61 6.64 11.35 -3.88
C LYS A 61 7.35 10.35 -4.83
N ILE A 62 6.71 9.23 -5.18
CA ILE A 62 7.33 8.21 -6.05
C ILE A 62 7.03 8.40 -7.55
N ALA A 63 6.08 9.29 -7.88
CA ALA A 63 5.74 9.62 -9.26
C ALA A 63 6.71 10.61 -9.91
N ILE A 64 7.60 11.22 -9.11
CA ILE A 64 8.60 12.22 -9.50
C ILE A 64 9.98 11.61 -9.23
#